data_AF-A0A7C7QED5-F1
#
_entry.id   AF-A0A7C7QED5-F1
#
_cell.length_a   1.000
_cell.length_b   1.000
_cell.length_c   1.000
_cell.angle_alpha   90.00
_cell.angle_beta   90.00
_cell.angle_gamma   90.00
#
_symmetry.space_group_name_H-M   'P 1'
#
loop_
_entity.id
_entity.type
_entity.pdbx_description
1 polymer ?
#
loop_
_entity_poly.entity_id
_entity_poly.type
_entity_poly.pdbx_seq_one_letter_code
_entity_poly.pdbx_strand_id
1 'polypeptide(L)'
;MNKQSAKSGPKQKPFILVDGSSYLFRAFHAMPNLTNSRGEPTGAIYGVINMIRRLLKDYDPEHIAVVFDAKGPTFRNDLYPEYKATRPPMPEELAAQIEPVHEIIRAMGLPLLVVPGVEADDVIGTLARQAAAHGMETIISTGDKDMAQLVNDHVTLVNTMTDTISDREGVTEKFGIPPEHIVDYLALIGDTVDNVPGVPKVGPKTAAKWLAQYGSLEEIMRHADEIKGKVGENLRASLEQLPLAKQLVTIRRDVDLEVTPETLARQEPDAQALRDLFGRYEFKSWLAEVLGDQGEQDAATAVSESRYETVLTRKALDKWRKRLAKA
;
A
#
# COMPACT_ATOMS: atom_id res chain seq x y z
N MET A 1 -16.98 26.80 -18.55
CA MET A 1 -15.65 26.38 -19.04
C MET A 1 -15.30 25.07 -18.36
N ASN A 2 -15.59 23.94 -19.00
CA ASN A 2 -15.23 22.61 -18.50
C ASN A 2 -13.74 22.37 -18.74
N LYS A 3 -12.95 22.23 -17.67
CA LYS A 3 -11.65 21.55 -17.74
C LYS A 3 -11.85 20.11 -17.28
N GLN A 4 -12.24 19.25 -18.23
CA GLN A 4 -11.90 17.84 -18.13
C GLN A 4 -10.40 17.76 -18.44
N SER A 5 -9.57 17.73 -17.41
CA SER A 5 -8.17 17.33 -17.57
C SER A 5 -8.18 15.84 -17.89
N ALA A 6 -7.96 15.50 -19.17
CA ALA A 6 -7.73 14.15 -19.60
C ALA A 6 -6.50 13.61 -18.86
N LYS A 7 -6.70 12.60 -18.00
CA LYS A 7 -5.62 11.83 -17.38
C LYS A 7 -4.86 11.11 -18.51
N SER A 8 -3.74 11.68 -18.96
CA SER A 8 -2.76 10.91 -19.72
C SER A 8 -2.05 10.00 -18.72
N GLY A 9 -2.52 8.75 -18.62
CA GLY A 9 -1.80 7.74 -17.84
C GLY A 9 -0.37 7.54 -18.36
N PRO A 10 0.55 7.05 -17.52
CA PRO A 10 1.90 6.74 -17.97
C PRO A 10 1.86 5.75 -19.14
N LYS A 11 2.80 5.89 -20.09
CA LYS A 11 2.94 5.01 -21.27
C LYS A 11 3.27 3.54 -20.90
N GLN A 12 3.53 3.26 -19.62
CA GLN A 12 3.79 1.94 -19.03
C GLN A 12 2.98 1.78 -17.74
N LYS A 13 2.59 0.53 -17.44
CA LYS A 13 1.90 0.17 -16.19
C LYS A 13 2.83 0.41 -15.00
N PRO A 14 2.40 1.13 -13.95
CA PRO A 14 3.27 1.46 -12.84
C PRO A 14 3.54 0.23 -11.95
N PHE A 15 4.70 0.22 -11.30
CA PHE A 15 4.97 -0.66 -10.16
C PHE A 15 4.18 -0.15 -8.95
N ILE A 16 3.41 -1.03 -8.31
CA ILE A 16 2.57 -0.64 -7.17
C ILE A 16 3.14 -1.18 -5.86
N LEU A 17 3.36 -0.29 -4.90
CA LEU A 17 3.70 -0.62 -3.52
C LEU A 17 2.51 -0.29 -2.64
N VAL A 18 1.98 -1.28 -1.93
CA VAL A 18 0.85 -1.10 -1.00
C VAL A 18 1.37 -1.17 0.43
N ASP A 19 1.10 -0.11 1.18
CA ASP A 19 1.29 -0.09 2.63
C ASP A 19 0.12 -0.83 3.30
N GLY A 20 0.32 -2.12 3.51
CA GLY A 20 -0.65 -3.06 4.06
C GLY A 20 -1.01 -2.76 5.51
N SER A 21 -0.04 -2.36 6.33
CA SER A 21 -0.25 -1.95 7.71
C SER A 21 -1.17 -0.73 7.80
N SER A 22 -0.88 0.32 7.04
CA SER A 22 -1.73 1.52 6.98
C SER A 22 -3.13 1.19 6.44
N TYR A 23 -3.23 0.34 5.43
CA TYR A 23 -4.50 -0.18 4.92
C TYR A 23 -5.32 -0.87 6.01
N LEU A 24 -4.68 -1.73 6.80
CA LEU A 24 -5.32 -2.51 7.85
C LEU A 24 -5.90 -1.63 8.95
N PHE A 25 -5.10 -0.72 9.51
CA PHE A 25 -5.55 0.23 10.53
C PHE A 25 -6.66 1.15 10.00
N ARG A 26 -6.52 1.62 8.77
CA ARG A 26 -7.52 2.47 8.12
C ARG A 26 -8.84 1.72 7.91
N ALA A 27 -8.79 0.48 7.43
CA ALA A 27 -9.97 -0.35 7.26
C ALA A 27 -10.67 -0.60 8.61
N PHE A 28 -9.92 -0.88 9.67
CA PHE A 28 -10.47 -1.10 11.00
C PHE A 28 -11.23 0.10 11.56
N HIS A 29 -10.74 1.33 11.35
CA HIS A 29 -11.41 2.53 11.82
C HIS A 29 -12.53 3.04 10.91
N ALA A 30 -12.46 2.75 9.60
CA ALA A 30 -13.44 3.21 8.63
C ALA A 30 -14.64 2.26 8.48
N MET A 31 -14.43 0.96 8.66
CA MET A 31 -15.47 -0.04 8.49
C MET A 31 -16.29 -0.23 9.77
N PRO A 32 -17.60 -0.51 9.67
CA PRO A 32 -18.36 -0.95 10.83
C PRO A 32 -17.80 -2.27 11.39
N ASN A 33 -18.10 -2.56 12.65
CA ASN A 33 -17.76 -3.84 13.28
C ASN A 33 -18.60 -4.95 12.65
N LEU A 34 -18.13 -5.47 11.51
CA LEU A 34 -18.73 -6.59 10.80
C LEU A 34 -18.21 -7.90 11.39
N THR A 35 -19.12 -8.85 11.54
CA THR A 35 -18.84 -10.19 12.07
C THR A 35 -19.60 -11.22 11.22
N ASN A 36 -18.99 -12.37 10.95
CA ASN A 36 -19.66 -13.47 10.25
C ASN A 36 -20.50 -14.35 11.19
N SER A 37 -21.20 -15.35 10.66
CA SER A 37 -22.01 -16.30 11.46
C SER A 37 -21.24 -17.08 12.52
N ARG A 38 -19.90 -17.15 12.42
CA ARG A 38 -19.03 -17.84 13.39
C ARG A 38 -18.47 -16.91 14.47
N GLY A 39 -18.85 -15.63 14.48
CA GLY A 39 -18.34 -14.65 15.45
C GLY A 39 -16.97 -14.07 15.10
N GLU A 40 -16.41 -14.35 13.92
CA GLU A 40 -15.12 -13.78 13.51
C GLU A 40 -15.31 -12.37 12.94
N PRO A 41 -14.48 -11.39 13.34
CA PRO A 41 -14.53 -10.04 12.78
C PRO A 41 -14.04 -10.05 11.32
N THR A 42 -14.74 -9.33 10.45
CA THR A 42 -14.47 -9.31 9.00
C THR A 42 -14.35 -7.92 8.39
N GLY A 43 -14.59 -6.87 9.17
CA GLY A 43 -14.62 -5.49 8.70
C GLY A 43 -13.29 -5.03 8.08
N ALA A 44 -12.17 -5.28 8.76
CA ALA A 44 -10.85 -4.90 8.26
C ALA A 44 -10.45 -5.74 7.05
N ILE A 45 -10.79 -7.04 7.04
CA ILE A 45 -10.57 -7.93 5.90
C ILE A 45 -11.26 -7.35 4.66
N TYR A 46 -12.55 -7.06 4.75
CA TYR A 46 -13.31 -6.49 3.64
C TYR A 46 -12.72 -5.17 3.17
N GLY A 47 -12.41 -4.25 4.09
CA GLY A 47 -11.86 -2.95 3.75
C GLY A 47 -10.53 -3.05 2.99
N VAL A 48 -9.58 -3.85 3.48
CA VAL A 48 -8.26 -4.03 2.84
C VAL A 48 -8.40 -4.62 1.44
N ILE A 49 -9.14 -5.72 1.31
CA ILE A 49 -9.30 -6.41 0.02
C ILE A 49 -10.04 -5.53 -0.99
N ASN A 50 -11.05 -4.77 -0.56
CA ASN A 50 -11.75 -3.83 -1.43
C ASN A 50 -10.81 -2.71 -1.94
N MET A 51 -9.96 -2.16 -1.08
CA MET A 51 -8.99 -1.14 -1.47
C MET A 51 -7.94 -1.67 -2.44
N ILE A 52 -7.46 -2.90 -2.25
CA ILE A 52 -6.53 -3.58 -3.18
C ILE A 52 -7.21 -3.84 -4.53
N ARG A 53 -8.44 -4.38 -4.52
CA ARG A 53 -9.18 -4.67 -5.76
C ARG A 53 -9.44 -3.42 -6.59
N ARG A 54 -9.78 -2.30 -5.96
CA ARG A 54 -9.89 -0.99 -6.65
C ARG A 54 -8.56 -0.58 -7.26
N LEU A 55 -7.47 -0.69 -6.51
CA LEU A 55 -6.14 -0.33 -6.99
C LEU A 55 -5.72 -1.17 -8.22
N LEU A 56 -5.98 -2.47 -8.20
CA LEU A 56 -5.75 -3.35 -9.35
C LEU A 56 -6.61 -2.97 -10.56
N LYS A 57 -7.87 -2.58 -10.35
CA LYS A 57 -8.76 -2.14 -11.41
C LYS A 57 -8.33 -0.82 -12.05
N ASP A 58 -7.86 0.12 -11.23
CA ASP A 58 -7.55 1.49 -11.67
C ASP A 58 -6.23 1.55 -12.44
N TYR A 59 -5.27 0.68 -12.12
CA TYR A 59 -3.91 0.74 -12.67
C TYR A 59 -3.47 -0.50 -13.46
N ASP A 60 -4.14 -1.65 -13.30
CA ASP A 60 -3.80 -2.93 -13.94
C ASP A 60 -2.29 -3.26 -13.92
N PRO A 61 -1.63 -3.23 -12.74
CA PRO A 61 -0.18 -3.34 -12.64
C PRO A 61 0.31 -4.75 -13.01
N GLU A 62 1.46 -4.82 -13.68
CA GLU A 62 2.21 -6.07 -13.87
C GLU A 62 3.01 -6.42 -12.61
N HIS A 63 3.57 -5.40 -11.95
CA HIS A 63 4.38 -5.54 -10.75
C HIS A 63 3.68 -4.89 -9.56
N ILE A 64 3.57 -5.62 -8.46
CA ILE A 64 2.94 -5.16 -7.24
C ILE A 64 3.52 -5.86 -6.02
N ALA A 65 3.64 -5.15 -4.89
CA ALA A 65 3.89 -5.78 -3.60
C ALA A 65 3.02 -5.15 -2.51
N VAL A 66 2.48 -6.00 -1.64
CA VAL A 66 1.79 -5.58 -0.41
C VAL A 66 2.71 -5.82 0.77
N VAL A 67 3.04 -4.76 1.50
CA VAL A 67 4.03 -4.80 2.57
C VAL A 67 3.35 -4.61 3.91
N PHE A 68 3.62 -5.48 4.87
CA PHE A 68 3.14 -5.38 6.25
C PHE A 68 4.32 -5.34 7.21
N ASP A 69 4.11 -4.68 8.35
CA ASP A 69 5.08 -4.70 9.44
C ASP A 69 5.24 -6.10 10.01
N ALA A 70 6.48 -6.46 10.31
CA ALA A 70 6.77 -7.66 11.08
C ALA A 70 6.42 -7.46 12.55
N LYS A 71 6.17 -8.57 13.24
CA LYS A 71 6.08 -8.55 14.71
C LYS A 71 7.47 -8.35 15.30
N GLY A 72 7.56 -7.54 16.36
CA GLY A 72 8.77 -7.35 17.14
C GLY A 72 9.34 -5.93 17.03
N PRO A 73 10.47 -5.67 17.71
CA PRO A 73 11.14 -4.38 17.63
C PRO A 73 11.80 -4.19 16.26
N THR A 74 11.99 -2.92 15.90
CA THR A 74 12.79 -2.51 14.74
C THR A 74 14.06 -1.80 15.20
N PHE A 75 14.95 -1.48 14.26
CA PHE A 75 16.14 -0.69 14.56
C PHE A 75 15.83 0.67 15.22
N ARG A 76 14.61 1.21 15.05
CA ARG A 76 14.18 2.46 15.70
C ARG A 76 14.00 2.26 17.21
N ASN A 77 13.54 1.09 17.65
CA ASN A 77 13.43 0.77 19.07
C ASN A 77 14.80 0.62 19.73
N ASP A 78 15.80 0.09 19.01
CA ASP A 78 17.19 0.02 19.49
C ASP A 78 17.83 1.41 19.60
N LEU A 79 17.48 2.30 18.66
CA LEU A 79 17.98 3.67 18.61
C LEU A 79 17.33 4.57 19.68
N TYR A 80 16.04 4.41 19.92
CA TYR A 80 15.26 5.18 20.87
C TYR A 80 14.17 4.31 21.51
N PRO A 81 14.40 3.81 22.74
CA PRO A 81 13.49 2.88 23.42
C PRO A 81 12.05 3.39 23.57
N GLU A 82 11.87 4.70 23.66
CA GLU A 82 10.58 5.34 23.82
C GLU A 82 9.82 5.51 22.48
N TYR A 83 10.43 5.17 21.35
CA TYR A 83 9.79 5.21 20.03
C TYR A 83 8.55 4.30 19.98
N LYS A 84 7.40 4.88 19.60
CA LYS A 84 6.07 4.23 19.57
C LYS A 84 5.63 3.61 20.92
N ALA A 85 6.34 3.87 22.02
CA ALA A 85 6.07 3.24 23.32
C ALA A 85 4.72 3.65 23.94
N THR A 86 4.17 4.79 23.51
CA THR A 86 2.86 5.29 23.95
C THR A 86 1.71 4.81 23.07
N ARG A 87 1.98 4.10 21.96
CA ARG A 87 0.92 3.55 21.10
C ARG A 87 0.15 2.47 21.88
N PRO A 88 -1.19 2.49 21.85
CA PRO A 88 -1.97 1.44 22.46
C PRO A 88 -1.68 0.10 21.76
N PRO A 89 -1.78 -1.04 22.48
CA PRO A 89 -1.65 -2.34 21.85
C PRO A 89 -2.72 -2.49 20.77
N MET A 90 -2.40 -3.26 19.73
CA MET A 90 -3.34 -3.56 18.67
C MET A 90 -4.60 -4.22 19.25
N PRO A 91 -5.81 -3.76 18.89
CA PRO A 91 -7.05 -4.41 19.31
C PRO A 91 -7.09 -5.87 18.89
N GLU A 92 -7.57 -6.76 19.77
CA GLU A 92 -7.63 -8.20 19.51
C GLU A 92 -8.45 -8.52 18.25
N GLU A 93 -9.56 -7.81 18.04
CA GLU A 93 -10.39 -7.93 16.83
C GLU A 93 -9.64 -7.59 15.55
N LEU A 94 -8.69 -6.65 15.61
CA LEU A 94 -7.84 -6.31 14.46
C LEU A 94 -6.73 -7.35 14.27
N ALA A 95 -6.10 -7.77 15.36
CA ALA A 95 -5.04 -8.78 15.34
C ALA A 95 -5.54 -10.11 14.74
N ALA A 96 -6.79 -10.50 15.04
CA ALA A 96 -7.43 -11.69 14.49
C ALA A 96 -7.64 -11.65 12.97
N GLN A 97 -7.63 -10.46 12.36
CA GLN A 97 -7.87 -10.26 10.93
C GLN A 97 -6.59 -10.18 10.08
N ILE A 98 -5.41 -10.08 10.69
CA ILE A 98 -4.13 -9.97 9.96
C ILE A 98 -3.86 -11.20 9.09
N GLU A 99 -3.85 -12.40 9.68
CA GLU A 99 -3.53 -13.60 8.90
C GLU A 99 -4.57 -13.89 7.82
N PRO A 100 -5.89 -13.76 8.07
CA PRO A 100 -6.89 -13.84 7.01
C PRO A 100 -6.65 -12.87 5.85
N VAL A 101 -6.23 -11.63 6.14
CA VAL A 101 -5.87 -10.66 5.10
C VAL A 101 -4.66 -11.16 4.30
N HIS A 102 -3.63 -11.66 4.98
CA HIS A 102 -2.45 -12.20 4.30
C HIS A 102 -2.79 -13.40 3.40
N GLU A 103 -3.60 -14.33 3.90
CA GLU A 103 -4.07 -15.50 3.14
C GLU A 103 -4.81 -15.09 1.87
N ILE A 104 -5.74 -14.14 1.97
CA ILE A 104 -6.49 -13.66 0.79
C ILE A 104 -5.56 -12.94 -0.19
N ILE A 105 -4.63 -12.09 0.28
CA ILE A 105 -3.68 -11.39 -0.60
C ILE A 105 -2.80 -12.38 -1.38
N ARG A 106 -2.29 -13.42 -0.70
CA ARG A 106 -1.52 -14.49 -1.36
C ARG A 106 -2.39 -15.26 -2.37
N ALA A 107 -3.63 -15.60 -2.00
CA ALA A 107 -4.59 -16.27 -2.89
C ALA A 107 -5.00 -15.40 -4.09
N MET A 108 -4.95 -14.07 -3.98
CA MET A 108 -5.11 -13.15 -5.11
C MET A 108 -3.90 -13.13 -6.06
N GLY A 109 -2.84 -13.89 -5.78
CA GLY A 109 -1.61 -13.92 -6.60
C GLY A 109 -0.73 -12.70 -6.38
N LEU A 110 -0.86 -11.99 -5.25
CA LEU A 110 -0.09 -10.77 -4.97
C LEU A 110 1.14 -11.09 -4.10
N PRO A 111 2.34 -10.63 -4.48
CA PRO A 111 3.51 -10.68 -3.59
C PRO A 111 3.23 -9.97 -2.26
N LEU A 112 3.44 -10.69 -1.16
CA LEU A 112 3.27 -10.19 0.21
C LEU A 112 4.60 -10.25 0.96
N LEU A 113 5.03 -9.10 1.48
CA LEU A 113 6.33 -8.95 2.16
C LEU A 113 6.13 -8.60 3.63
N VAL A 114 6.84 -9.33 4.50
CA VAL A 114 6.92 -9.07 5.95
C VAL A 114 8.38 -9.27 6.34
N VAL A 115 9.11 -8.18 6.59
CA VAL A 115 10.57 -8.22 6.80
C VAL A 115 10.87 -7.89 8.27
N PRO A 116 11.43 -8.83 9.05
CA PRO A 116 11.78 -8.59 10.45
C PRO A 116 12.83 -7.48 10.65
N GLY A 117 12.73 -6.77 11.77
CA GLY A 117 13.74 -5.78 12.19
C GLY A 117 13.64 -4.40 11.53
N VAL A 118 12.72 -4.23 10.58
CA VAL A 118 12.42 -2.96 9.89
C VAL A 118 10.92 -2.74 9.81
N GLU A 119 10.50 -1.52 9.47
CA GLU A 119 9.09 -1.20 9.23
C GLU A 119 8.73 -1.41 7.76
N ALA A 120 7.43 -1.57 7.47
CA ALA A 120 6.92 -1.69 6.11
C ALA A 120 7.39 -0.52 5.22
N ASP A 121 7.41 0.67 5.82
CA ASP A 121 7.93 1.92 5.28
C ASP A 121 9.34 1.80 4.70
N ASP A 122 10.24 1.10 5.40
CA ASP A 122 11.64 0.94 4.99
C ASP A 122 11.77 -0.04 3.81
N VAL A 123 10.94 -1.07 3.78
CA VAL A 123 10.86 -2.02 2.66
C VAL A 123 10.30 -1.30 1.42
N ILE A 124 9.23 -0.53 1.58
CA ILE A 124 8.64 0.30 0.52
C ILE A 124 9.66 1.31 0.01
N GLY A 125 10.34 2.04 0.90
CA GLY A 125 11.35 3.02 0.53
C GLY A 125 12.53 2.41 -0.23
N THR A 126 12.93 1.20 0.15
CA THR A 126 13.98 0.44 -0.55
C THR A 126 13.54 0.04 -1.96
N LEU A 127 12.35 -0.57 -2.09
CA LEU A 127 11.82 -0.99 -3.39
C LEU A 127 11.53 0.19 -4.32
N ALA A 128 10.99 1.30 -3.80
CA ALA A 128 10.75 2.51 -4.56
C ALA A 128 12.05 3.13 -5.09
N ARG A 129 13.11 3.16 -4.27
CA ARG A 129 14.44 3.62 -4.71
C ARG A 129 15.01 2.71 -5.79
N GLN A 130 14.91 1.39 -5.62
CA GLN A 130 15.38 0.42 -6.62
C GLN A 130 14.60 0.58 -7.93
N ALA A 131 13.28 0.74 -7.87
CA ALA A 131 12.44 0.91 -9.06
C ALA A 131 12.77 2.21 -9.81
N ALA A 132 12.91 3.33 -9.10
CA ALA A 132 13.31 4.60 -9.68
C ALA A 132 14.70 4.52 -10.36
N ALA A 133 15.65 3.77 -9.77
CA ALA A 133 16.98 3.57 -10.37
C ALA A 133 16.94 2.79 -11.70
N HIS A 134 15.88 1.98 -11.93
CA HIS A 134 15.62 1.27 -13.18
C HIS A 134 14.63 2.02 -14.09
N GLY A 135 14.23 3.24 -13.73
CA GLY A 135 13.29 4.06 -14.51
C GLY A 135 11.85 3.54 -14.49
N MET A 136 11.47 2.74 -13.49
CA MET A 136 10.09 2.27 -13.32
C MET A 136 9.25 3.30 -12.56
N GLU A 137 8.19 3.77 -13.22
CA GLU A 137 7.16 4.59 -12.58
C GLU A 137 6.50 3.81 -11.44
N THR A 138 6.56 4.36 -10.24
CA THR A 138 6.15 3.70 -9.00
C THR A 138 5.04 4.48 -8.32
N ILE A 139 3.99 3.76 -7.92
CA ILE A 139 2.89 4.29 -7.11
C ILE A 139 2.95 3.65 -5.73
N ILE A 140 3.12 4.47 -4.70
CA ILE A 140 3.01 4.04 -3.31
C ILE A 140 1.59 4.35 -2.84
N SER A 141 0.82 3.31 -2.55
CA SER A 141 -0.54 3.43 -2.06
C SER A 141 -0.57 3.40 -0.54
N THR A 142 -0.70 4.59 0.07
CA THR A 142 -0.61 4.80 1.52
C THR A 142 -1.47 5.98 1.97
N GLY A 143 -1.85 5.99 3.24
CA GLY A 143 -2.41 7.17 3.91
C GLY A 143 -1.36 7.96 4.71
N ASP A 144 -0.15 7.44 4.84
CA ASP A 144 0.88 8.02 5.70
C ASP A 144 1.50 9.27 5.07
N LYS A 145 1.63 10.33 5.88
CA LYS A 145 2.27 11.58 5.47
C LYS A 145 3.79 11.42 5.37
N ASP A 146 4.38 10.48 6.11
CA ASP A 146 5.83 10.32 6.22
C ASP A 146 6.42 9.77 4.92
N MET A 147 5.61 9.03 4.15
CA MET A 147 5.91 8.56 2.79
C MET A 147 6.18 9.70 1.80
N ALA A 148 5.79 10.95 2.10
CA ALA A 148 6.05 12.10 1.24
C ALA A 148 7.55 12.34 0.99
N GLN A 149 8.43 11.85 1.87
CA GLN A 149 9.88 11.91 1.67
C GLN A 149 10.39 11.01 0.53
N LEU A 150 9.58 10.05 0.06
CA LEU A 150 9.95 9.15 -1.03
C LEU A 150 9.58 9.69 -2.42
N VAL A 151 8.74 10.73 -2.47
CA VAL A 151 8.26 11.32 -3.73
C VAL A 151 9.43 11.91 -4.51
N ASN A 152 9.50 11.57 -5.80
CA ASN A 152 10.47 12.06 -6.75
C ASN A 152 9.89 11.95 -8.17
N ASP A 153 10.73 12.14 -9.20
CA ASP A 153 10.29 12.15 -10.60
C ASP A 153 9.65 10.83 -11.06
N HIS A 154 9.93 9.70 -10.39
CA HIS A 154 9.40 8.37 -10.69
C HIS A 154 8.47 7.82 -9.60
N VAL A 155 8.30 8.51 -8.47
CA VAL A 155 7.55 8.00 -7.31
C VAL A 155 6.43 8.95 -6.95
N THR A 156 5.20 8.46 -7.04
CA THR A 156 3.98 9.19 -6.69
C THR A 156 3.25 8.49 -5.54
N LEU A 157 2.66 9.26 -4.62
CA LEU A 157 1.78 8.69 -3.59
C LEU A 157 0.32 8.73 -4.03
N VAL A 158 -0.43 7.70 -3.68
CA VAL A 158 -1.87 7.65 -3.87
C VAL A 158 -2.55 7.28 -2.56
N ASN A 159 -3.45 8.14 -2.10
CA ASN A 159 -4.40 7.80 -1.06
C ASN A 159 -5.73 7.44 -1.72
N THR A 160 -6.01 6.13 -1.81
CA THR A 160 -7.22 5.65 -2.48
C THR A 160 -8.50 6.06 -1.74
N MET A 161 -8.49 6.37 -0.45
CA MET A 161 -9.72 6.79 0.26
C MET A 161 -10.19 8.18 -0.14
N THR A 162 -9.25 9.10 -0.35
CA THR A 162 -9.54 10.50 -0.69
C THR A 162 -9.31 10.79 -2.18
N ASP A 163 -9.00 9.76 -2.97
CA ASP A 163 -8.57 9.84 -4.36
C ASP A 163 -7.49 10.92 -4.59
N THR A 164 -6.62 11.09 -3.58
CA THR A 164 -5.57 12.11 -3.59
C THR A 164 -4.31 11.51 -4.17
N ILE A 165 -3.76 12.19 -5.17
CA ILE A 165 -2.47 11.89 -5.78
C ILE A 165 -1.50 12.95 -5.29
N SER A 166 -0.33 12.54 -4.80
CA SER A 166 0.72 13.46 -4.37
C SER A 166 2.00 13.13 -5.11
N ASP A 167 2.19 13.86 -6.21
CA ASP A 167 3.48 14.02 -6.87
C ASP A 167 4.28 15.14 -6.17
N ARG A 168 5.39 15.56 -6.77
CA ARG A 168 6.24 16.62 -6.22
C ARG A 168 5.50 17.94 -5.98
N GLU A 169 4.62 18.33 -6.90
CA GLU A 169 3.80 19.55 -6.76
C GLU A 169 2.79 19.37 -5.63
N GLY A 170 2.09 18.23 -5.59
CA GLY A 170 1.13 17.91 -4.53
C GLY A 170 1.75 17.88 -3.13
N VAL A 171 2.98 17.38 -2.99
CA VAL A 171 3.74 17.46 -1.73
C VAL A 171 4.03 18.93 -1.37
N THR A 172 4.50 19.71 -2.34
CA THR A 172 4.82 21.12 -2.12
C THR A 172 3.59 21.94 -1.73
N GLU A 173 2.45 21.72 -2.38
CA GLU A 173 1.18 22.37 -2.03
C GLU A 173 0.69 21.99 -0.63
N LYS A 174 0.82 20.71 -0.24
CA LYS A 174 0.34 20.20 1.04
C LYS A 174 1.20 20.64 2.22
N PHE A 175 2.52 20.56 2.08
CA PHE A 175 3.47 20.80 3.19
C PHE A 175 4.13 22.18 3.14
N GLY A 176 4.05 22.89 2.01
CA GLY A 176 4.76 24.15 1.78
C GLY A 176 6.26 23.98 1.52
N ILE A 177 6.71 22.74 1.31
CA ILE A 177 8.10 22.37 1.05
C ILE A 177 8.17 21.19 0.07
N PRO A 178 9.23 21.08 -0.74
CA PRO A 178 9.42 19.95 -1.63
C PRO A 178 9.78 18.65 -0.87
N PRO A 179 9.62 17.47 -1.51
CA PRO A 179 9.88 16.16 -0.92
C PRO A 179 11.24 16.00 -0.21
N GLU A 180 12.31 16.58 -0.77
CA GLU A 180 13.67 16.50 -0.20
C GLU A 180 13.80 17.13 1.20
N HIS A 181 12.87 17.98 1.61
CA HIS A 181 12.86 18.61 2.93
C HIS A 181 11.87 17.98 3.91
N ILE A 182 11.12 16.94 3.51
CA ILE A 182 10.10 16.32 4.37
C ILE A 182 10.73 15.72 5.64
N VAL A 183 11.89 15.07 5.52
CA VAL A 183 12.61 14.51 6.68
C VAL A 183 12.95 15.60 7.70
N ASP A 184 13.55 16.70 7.24
CA ASP A 184 13.92 17.81 8.12
C ASP A 184 12.69 18.47 8.74
N TYR A 185 11.62 18.59 7.95
CA TYR A 185 10.34 19.11 8.41
C TYR A 185 9.75 18.24 9.53
N LEU A 186 9.70 16.92 9.35
CA LEU A 186 9.19 15.97 10.34
C LEU A 186 10.05 16.00 11.61
N ALA A 187 11.37 16.09 11.49
CA ALA A 187 12.27 16.21 12.64
C ALA A 187 12.03 17.49 13.46
N LEU A 188 11.71 18.61 12.80
CA LEU A 188 11.42 19.88 13.47
C LEU A 188 10.09 19.86 14.22
N ILE A 189 9.05 19.26 13.63
CA ILE A 189 7.71 19.24 14.25
C ILE A 189 7.57 18.11 15.28
N GLY A 190 8.33 17.02 15.12
CA GLY A 190 8.16 15.78 15.87
C GLY A 190 6.88 15.03 15.52
N ASP A 191 6.69 13.88 16.17
CA ASP A 191 5.46 13.11 16.07
C ASP A 191 5.06 12.57 17.44
N THR A 192 3.96 13.08 17.98
CA THR A 192 3.47 12.66 19.29
C THR A 192 2.89 11.24 19.28
N VAL A 193 2.39 10.76 18.13
CA VAL A 193 1.84 9.40 18.01
C VAL A 193 2.97 8.37 18.09
N ASP A 194 4.12 8.70 17.49
CA ASP A 194 5.31 7.84 17.46
C ASP A 194 6.32 8.17 18.55
N ASN A 195 5.95 9.12 19.40
CA ASN A 195 6.80 9.66 20.45
C ASN A 195 8.15 10.16 19.93
N VAL A 196 8.19 10.65 18.68
CA VAL A 196 9.37 11.29 18.11
C VAL A 196 9.46 12.72 18.65
N PRO A 197 10.56 13.09 19.33
CA PRO A 197 10.72 14.43 19.84
C PRO A 197 10.86 15.44 18.69
N GLY A 198 10.19 16.58 18.82
CA GLY A 198 10.34 17.73 17.94
C GLY A 198 10.73 18.98 18.73
N VAL A 199 10.79 20.12 18.05
CA VAL A 199 11.01 21.40 18.73
C VAL A 199 9.69 21.89 19.33
N PRO A 200 9.60 22.11 20.65
CA PRO A 200 8.36 22.55 21.27
C PRO A 200 7.84 23.86 20.63
N LYS A 201 6.54 23.91 20.34
CA LYS A 201 5.87 25.06 19.68
C LYS A 201 6.32 25.34 18.24
N VAL A 202 7.11 24.47 17.61
CA VAL A 202 7.35 24.51 16.17
C VAL A 202 6.32 23.61 15.49
N GLY A 203 5.39 24.24 14.77
CA GLY A 203 4.41 23.52 13.95
C GLY A 203 4.73 23.60 12.46
N PRO A 204 3.86 23.02 11.61
CA PRO A 204 4.02 22.95 10.15
C PRO A 204 4.51 24.24 9.48
N LYS A 205 3.83 25.36 9.76
CA LYS A 205 4.13 26.66 9.14
C LYS A 205 5.51 27.20 9.51
N THR A 206 5.93 26.99 10.76
CA THR A 206 7.23 27.45 11.24
C THR A 206 8.35 26.61 10.66
N ALA A 207 8.18 25.28 10.64
CA ALA A 207 9.15 24.36 10.06
C ALA A 207 9.35 24.65 8.55
N ALA A 208 8.26 24.75 7.78
CA ALA A 208 8.33 25.10 6.36
C ALA A 208 9.01 26.45 6.11
N LYS A 209 8.70 27.48 6.92
CA LYS A 209 9.35 28.79 6.83
C LYS A 209 10.86 28.70 7.08
N TRP A 210 11.28 27.97 8.10
CA TRP A 210 12.70 27.82 8.41
C TRP A 210 13.45 27.05 7.32
N LEU A 211 12.85 25.99 6.78
CA LEU A 211 13.46 25.23 5.68
C LEU A 211 13.56 26.07 4.41
N ALA A 212 12.55 26.88 4.09
CA ALA A 212 12.63 27.82 2.98
C ALA A 212 13.71 28.89 3.17
N GLN A 213 14.02 29.27 4.42
CA GLN A 213 15.01 30.31 4.73
C GLN A 213 16.43 29.76 4.80
N TYR A 214 16.63 28.62 5.44
CA TYR A 214 17.96 28.08 5.78
C TYR A 214 18.33 26.85 4.93
N GLY A 215 17.38 26.19 4.27
CA GLY A 215 17.62 25.09 3.34
C GLY A 215 17.63 23.69 3.98
N SER A 216 18.21 23.48 5.16
CA SER A 216 18.21 22.16 5.81
C SER A 216 18.13 22.24 7.33
N LEU A 217 17.87 21.10 7.97
CA LEU A 217 17.92 20.99 9.44
C LEU A 217 19.29 21.41 10.00
N GLU A 218 20.37 20.96 9.37
CA GLU A 218 21.74 21.29 9.79
C GLU A 218 22.03 22.80 9.71
N GLU A 219 21.51 23.45 8.67
CA GLU A 219 21.61 24.89 8.48
C GLU A 219 20.81 25.65 9.56
N ILE A 220 19.60 25.19 9.87
CA ILE A 220 18.77 25.76 10.96
C ILE A 220 19.49 25.62 12.30
N MET A 221 20.09 24.46 12.56
CA MET A 221 20.84 24.21 13.80
C MET A 221 22.06 25.13 13.90
N ARG A 222 22.79 25.35 12.80
CA ARG A 222 23.95 26.25 12.79
C ARG A 222 23.59 27.72 13.04
N HIS A 223 22.43 28.16 12.58
CA HIS A 223 21.93 29.53 12.77
C HIS A 223 20.93 29.65 13.94
N ALA A 224 20.91 28.70 14.87
CA ALA A 224 19.94 28.67 15.97
C ALA A 224 20.00 29.91 16.89
N ASP A 225 21.17 30.55 16.99
CA ASP A 225 21.36 31.79 17.76
C ASP A 225 20.70 33.02 17.09
N GLU A 226 20.48 33.00 15.78
CA GLU A 226 19.83 34.08 15.03
C GLU A 226 18.30 34.04 15.18
N ILE A 227 17.75 32.88 15.54
CA ILE A 227 16.33 32.68 15.74
C ILE A 227 15.95 33.20 17.13
N LYS A 228 15.25 34.35 17.12
CA LYS A 228 14.83 35.08 18.33
C LYS A 228 13.49 34.59 18.88
N GLY A 229 13.21 34.99 20.13
CA GLY A 229 11.94 34.75 20.81
C GLY A 229 11.79 33.33 21.33
N LYS A 230 10.59 33.00 21.83
CA LYS A 230 10.36 31.75 22.57
C LYS A 230 10.60 30.49 21.72
N VAL A 231 10.31 30.56 20.42
CA VAL A 231 10.51 29.45 19.49
C VAL A 231 12.00 29.20 19.25
N GLY A 232 12.83 30.25 19.20
CA GLY A 232 14.29 30.10 19.12
C GLY A 232 14.92 29.57 20.40
N GLU A 233 14.39 29.96 21.57
CA GLU A 233 14.79 29.34 22.85
C GLU A 233 14.49 27.83 22.85
N ASN A 234 13.30 27.43 22.39
CA ASN A 234 12.92 26.03 22.29
C ASN A 234 13.80 25.27 21.29
N LEU A 235 14.16 25.88 20.15
CA LEU A 235 15.08 25.30 19.18
C LEU A 235 16.45 25.04 19.82
N ARG A 236 17.04 26.05 20.48
CA ARG A 236 18.33 25.92 21.17
C ARG A 236 18.31 24.84 22.25
N ALA A 237 17.21 24.74 22.99
CA ALA A 237 17.01 23.66 23.98
C ALA A 237 16.83 22.27 23.34
N SER A 238 16.54 22.19 22.04
CA SER A 238 16.28 20.95 21.31
C SER A 238 17.43 20.51 20.39
N LEU A 239 18.55 21.24 20.34
CA LEU A 239 19.59 21.00 19.33
C LEU A 239 20.18 19.58 19.41
N GLU A 240 20.39 19.06 20.62
CA GLU A 240 21.00 17.73 20.81
C GLU A 240 20.06 16.58 20.40
N GLN A 241 18.74 16.76 20.49
CA GLN A 241 17.76 15.72 20.12
C GLN A 241 17.39 15.71 18.64
N LEU A 242 17.62 16.81 17.91
CA LEU A 242 17.24 16.93 16.50
C LEU A 242 17.90 15.90 15.56
N PRO A 243 19.20 15.55 15.70
CA PRO A 243 19.80 14.48 14.92
C PRO A 243 19.12 13.13 15.13
N LEU A 244 18.74 12.81 16.38
CA LEU A 244 18.00 11.59 16.72
C LEU A 244 16.60 11.61 16.09
N ALA A 245 15.87 12.72 16.23
CA ALA A 245 14.55 12.90 15.62
C ALA A 245 14.61 12.69 14.10
N LYS A 246 15.62 13.28 13.44
CA LYS A 246 15.87 13.10 12.00
C LYS A 246 16.11 11.64 11.64
N GLN A 247 16.91 10.90 12.41
CA GLN A 247 17.13 9.47 12.17
C GLN A 247 15.85 8.65 12.34
N LEU A 248 15.01 8.95 13.34
CA LEU A 248 13.77 8.22 13.60
C LEU A 248 12.74 8.40 12.48
N VAL A 249 12.59 9.60 11.92
CA VAL A 249 11.62 9.89 10.84
C VAL A 249 12.15 9.58 9.44
N THR A 250 13.45 9.31 9.30
CA THR A 250 14.03 8.94 8.01
C THR A 250 13.65 7.51 7.68
N ILE A 251 13.03 7.31 6.51
CA ILE A 251 12.78 5.99 5.95
C ILE A 251 14.09 5.42 5.41
N ARG A 252 14.44 4.22 5.85
CA ARG A 252 15.60 3.49 5.35
C ARG A 252 15.33 2.99 3.93
N ARG A 253 16.30 3.10 3.03
CA ARG A 253 16.13 2.78 1.60
C ARG A 253 17.14 1.74 1.08
N ASP A 254 17.83 1.08 1.99
CA ASP A 254 18.90 0.11 1.78
C ASP A 254 18.69 -1.15 2.63
N VAL A 255 17.43 -1.54 2.84
CA VAL A 255 17.10 -2.83 3.44
C VAL A 255 17.60 -3.95 2.53
N ASP A 256 18.24 -4.97 3.11
CA ASP A 256 18.64 -6.16 2.36
C ASP A 256 17.40 -7.01 2.06
N LEU A 257 17.02 -7.09 0.79
CA LEU A 257 15.81 -7.76 0.32
C LEU A 257 16.20 -8.85 -0.68
N GLU A 258 15.62 -10.04 -0.51
CA GLU A 258 15.80 -11.17 -1.45
C GLU A 258 15.07 -10.95 -2.79
N VAL A 259 14.20 -9.94 -2.84
CA VAL A 259 13.36 -9.60 -3.98
C VAL A 259 13.75 -8.24 -4.56
N THR A 260 13.49 -8.08 -5.85
CA THR A 260 13.62 -6.81 -6.57
C THR A 260 12.28 -6.43 -7.20
N PRO A 261 12.05 -5.15 -7.54
CA PRO A 261 10.81 -4.72 -8.19
C PRO A 261 10.43 -5.56 -9.42
N GLU A 262 11.39 -5.98 -10.24
CA GLU A 262 11.19 -6.80 -11.44
C GLU A 262 10.75 -8.23 -11.11
N THR A 263 11.10 -8.76 -9.95
CA THR A 263 10.67 -10.10 -9.50
C THR A 263 9.29 -10.10 -8.86
N LEU A 264 8.75 -8.93 -8.53
CA LEU A 264 7.47 -8.76 -7.82
C LEU A 264 6.30 -8.70 -8.81
N ALA A 265 6.26 -9.65 -9.75
CA ALA A 265 5.19 -9.78 -10.72
C ALA A 265 3.93 -10.41 -10.10
N ARG A 266 2.75 -9.92 -10.50
CA ARG A 266 1.47 -10.54 -10.14
C ARG A 266 1.40 -11.95 -10.71
N GLN A 267 0.97 -12.91 -9.88
CA GLN A 267 0.71 -14.28 -10.27
C GLN A 267 -0.78 -14.51 -10.55
N GLU A 268 -1.11 -15.63 -11.19
CA GLU A 268 -2.50 -16.03 -11.37
C GLU A 268 -3.17 -16.29 -10.01
N PRO A 269 -4.40 -15.79 -9.78
CA PRO A 269 -5.12 -16.03 -8.53
C PRO A 269 -5.43 -17.52 -8.31
N ASP A 270 -5.31 -17.99 -7.06
CA ASP A 270 -5.79 -19.30 -6.64
C ASP A 270 -7.31 -19.24 -6.44
N ALA A 271 -8.05 -19.57 -7.50
CA ALA A 271 -9.51 -19.56 -7.48
C ALA A 271 -10.10 -20.51 -6.42
N GLN A 272 -9.45 -21.63 -6.10
CA GLN A 272 -9.98 -22.54 -5.08
C GLN A 272 -9.81 -21.94 -3.68
N ALA A 273 -8.61 -21.47 -3.35
CA ALA A 273 -8.35 -20.82 -2.07
C ALA A 273 -9.24 -19.58 -1.87
N LEU A 274 -9.42 -18.75 -2.91
CA LEU A 274 -10.30 -17.59 -2.85
C LEU A 274 -11.76 -17.97 -2.57
N ARG A 275 -12.26 -19.06 -3.15
CA ARG A 275 -13.62 -19.53 -2.85
C ARG A 275 -13.78 -20.00 -1.42
N ASP A 276 -12.81 -20.75 -0.92
CA ASP A 276 -12.85 -21.26 0.45
C ASP A 276 -12.77 -20.09 1.45
N LEU A 277 -11.89 -19.11 1.21
CA LEU A 277 -11.75 -17.92 2.05
C LEU A 277 -12.97 -17.00 1.97
N PHE A 278 -13.48 -16.68 0.76
CA PHE A 278 -14.67 -15.83 0.62
C PHE A 278 -15.94 -16.52 1.11
N GLY A 279 -16.03 -17.84 1.00
CA GLY A 279 -17.09 -18.65 1.59
C GLY A 279 -17.02 -18.62 3.12
N ARG A 280 -15.83 -18.83 3.68
CA ARG A 280 -15.57 -18.72 5.12
C ARG A 280 -16.03 -17.34 5.62
N TYR A 281 -15.49 -16.24 5.09
CA TYR A 281 -15.78 -14.90 5.59
C TYR A 281 -17.10 -14.29 5.09
N GLU A 282 -17.93 -15.07 4.38
CA GLU A 282 -19.27 -14.70 3.91
C GLU A 282 -19.28 -13.49 2.96
N PHE A 283 -18.21 -13.32 2.18
CA PHE A 283 -18.10 -12.28 1.16
C PHE A 283 -18.83 -12.70 -0.13
N LYS A 284 -20.17 -12.76 -0.05
CA LYS A 284 -21.07 -13.32 -1.07
C LYS A 284 -20.86 -12.76 -2.47
N SER A 285 -20.58 -11.46 -2.60
CA SER A 285 -20.34 -10.83 -3.91
C SER A 285 -19.08 -11.37 -4.57
N TRP A 286 -17.96 -11.39 -3.83
CA TRP A 286 -16.69 -11.88 -4.36
C TRP A 286 -16.69 -13.40 -4.54
N LEU A 287 -17.41 -14.12 -3.68
CA LEU A 287 -17.63 -15.55 -3.87
C LEU A 287 -18.38 -15.84 -5.19
N ALA A 288 -19.44 -15.08 -5.47
CA ALA A 288 -20.21 -15.24 -6.71
C ALA A 288 -19.37 -14.93 -7.95
N GLU A 289 -18.51 -13.91 -7.90
CA GLU A 289 -17.57 -13.57 -8.98
C GLU A 289 -16.61 -14.74 -9.27
N VAL A 290 -15.95 -15.29 -8.25
CA VAL A 290 -15.00 -16.41 -8.46
C VAL A 290 -15.70 -17.69 -8.94
N LEU A 291 -16.96 -17.91 -8.52
CA LEU A 291 -17.77 -19.03 -9.02
C LEU A 291 -18.22 -18.83 -10.48
N GLY A 292 -18.55 -17.59 -10.87
CA GLY A 292 -18.91 -17.23 -12.24
C GLY A 292 -17.75 -17.43 -13.21
N ASP A 293 -16.55 -16.96 -12.83
CA ASP A 293 -15.33 -17.12 -13.64
C ASP A 293 -14.96 -18.59 -13.85
N GLN A 294 -15.12 -19.43 -12.82
CA GLN A 294 -14.92 -20.88 -12.99
C GLN A 294 -16.02 -21.54 -13.83
N GLY A 295 -17.27 -21.10 -13.77
CA GLY A 295 -18.31 -21.60 -14.67
C GLY A 295 -17.96 -21.36 -16.14
N GLU A 296 -17.33 -20.23 -16.45
CA GLU A 296 -16.83 -19.91 -17.79
C GLU A 296 -15.56 -20.68 -18.14
N GLN A 297 -14.60 -20.82 -17.22
CA GLN A 297 -13.38 -21.61 -17.44
C GLN A 297 -13.66 -23.11 -17.57
N ASP A 298 -14.51 -23.69 -16.72
CA ASP A 298 -14.93 -25.09 -16.81
C ASP A 298 -15.70 -25.34 -18.11
N ALA A 299 -16.55 -24.39 -18.55
CA ALA A 299 -17.22 -24.48 -19.85
C ALA A 299 -16.23 -24.40 -21.03
N ALA A 300 -15.18 -23.57 -20.93
CA ALA A 300 -14.12 -23.47 -21.93
C ALA A 300 -13.21 -24.71 -21.95
N THR A 301 -12.97 -25.33 -20.80
CA THR A 301 -12.12 -26.53 -20.65
C THR A 301 -12.88 -27.82 -20.96
N ALA A 302 -14.21 -27.84 -20.75
CA ALA A 302 -15.11 -28.94 -21.07
C ALA A 302 -15.51 -29.02 -22.56
N VAL A 303 -14.93 -28.19 -23.43
CA VAL A 303 -15.00 -28.39 -24.88
C VAL A 303 -14.12 -29.60 -25.25
N SER A 304 -14.61 -30.79 -24.90
CA SER A 304 -14.22 -32.04 -25.54
C SER A 304 -14.50 -31.91 -27.03
N GLU A 305 -13.56 -32.36 -27.89
CA GLU A 305 -13.77 -32.52 -29.33
C GLU A 305 -14.96 -33.44 -29.60
N SER A 306 -16.15 -32.87 -29.53
CA SER A 306 -17.39 -33.56 -29.82
C SER A 306 -17.45 -33.66 -31.33
N ARG A 307 -17.28 -34.88 -31.87
CA ARG A 307 -17.52 -35.13 -33.30
C ARG A 307 -19.01 -35.00 -33.60
N TYR A 308 -19.46 -33.79 -33.91
CA TYR A 308 -20.79 -33.54 -34.42
C TYR A 308 -20.79 -33.59 -35.96
N GLU A 309 -21.81 -34.21 -36.53
CA GLU A 309 -22.09 -34.18 -37.98
C GLU A 309 -23.36 -33.35 -38.18
N THR A 310 -23.28 -32.26 -38.94
CA THR A 310 -24.45 -31.45 -39.26
C THR A 310 -25.28 -32.13 -40.36
N VAL A 311 -26.51 -32.48 -40.02
CA VAL A 311 -27.44 -33.16 -40.95
C VAL A 311 -28.24 -32.12 -41.73
N LEU A 312 -27.72 -31.77 -42.91
CA LEU A 312 -28.34 -30.74 -43.77
C LEU A 312 -29.14 -31.33 -44.95
N THR A 313 -29.18 -32.66 -45.07
CA THR A 313 -29.90 -33.34 -46.16
C THR A 313 -30.75 -34.50 -45.66
N ARG A 314 -31.86 -34.76 -46.37
CA ARG A 314 -32.76 -35.89 -46.09
C ARG A 314 -32.02 -37.23 -46.08
N LYS A 315 -31.06 -37.40 -47.00
CA LYS A 315 -30.24 -38.60 -47.14
C LYS A 315 -29.32 -38.82 -45.92
N ALA A 316 -28.74 -37.75 -45.38
CA ALA A 316 -27.94 -37.82 -44.16
C ALA A 316 -28.80 -38.15 -42.93
N LEU A 317 -30.03 -37.63 -42.86
CA LEU A 317 -30.97 -37.95 -41.80
C LEU A 317 -31.37 -39.44 -41.82
N ASP A 318 -31.68 -39.99 -42.99
CA ASP A 318 -32.05 -41.40 -43.13
C ASP A 318 -30.90 -42.36 -42.77
N LYS A 319 -29.65 -41.94 -43.03
CA LYS A 319 -28.45 -42.68 -42.61
C LYS A 319 -28.34 -42.76 -41.09
N TRP A 320 -28.56 -41.64 -40.39
CA TRP A 320 -28.54 -41.60 -38.92
C TRP A 320 -29.73 -42.37 -38.31
N ARG A 321 -30.93 -42.27 -38.89
CA ARG A 321 -32.11 -43.04 -38.48
C ARG A 321 -31.87 -44.56 -38.50
N LYS A 322 -31.24 -45.07 -39.56
CA LYS A 322 -30.91 -46.50 -39.69
C LYS A 322 -29.83 -46.94 -38.69
N ARG A 323 -28.89 -46.06 -38.37
CA ARG A 323 -27.81 -46.32 -37.42
C ARG A 323 -28.31 -46.38 -35.99
N LEU A 324 -29.22 -45.47 -35.61
CA LEU A 324 -29.83 -45.44 -34.28
C LEU A 324 -30.84 -46.57 -34.06
N ALA A 325 -31.54 -47.03 -35.10
CA ALA A 325 -32.46 -48.16 -34.99
C ALA A 325 -31.77 -49.54 -34.80
N LYS A 326 -30.43 -49.58 -34.89
CA LYS A 326 -29.60 -50.78 -34.67
C LYS A 326 -28.80 -50.74 -33.36
N ALA A 327 -28.80 -49.61 -32.67
CA ALA A 327 -28.18 -49.42 -31.37
C ALA A 327 -29.24 -49.64 -30.29
#